data_AF-A0AAD7RXL8-F1
#
_entry.id   AF-A0AAD7RXL8-F1
#
_cell.length_a   1.000
_cell.length_b   1.000
_cell.length_c   1.000
_cell.angle_alpha   90.00
_cell.angle_beta   90.00
_cell.angle_gamma   90.00
#
_symmetry.space_group_name_H-M   'P 1'
#
loop_
_entity.id
_entity.type
_entity.pdbx_description
1 polymer ?
#
loop_
_entity_poly.entity_id
_entity_poly.type
_entity_poly.pdbx_seq_one_letter_code
_entity_poly.pdbx_strand_id
1 'polypeptide(L)'
;MRSERNLTPNQLWEIGCATSLINPPDNIQGQYISELENPEMEHIGIHVPQPHCPMTEEEMETLHQLFDPLTPSLSFGADLYRAVVQYVDGVIGDRPETCQ
;
A
#
# COMPACT_ATOMS: atom_id res chain seq x y z
N MET A 1 17.08 34.11 1.26
CA MET A 1 17.88 33.32 0.31
C MET A 1 16.92 32.56 -0.59
N ARG A 2 17.04 32.67 -1.92
CA ARG A 2 16.41 31.73 -2.85
C ARG A 2 17.52 30.76 -3.27
N SER A 3 17.45 29.52 -2.79
CA SER A 3 18.48 28.48 -2.97
C SER A 3 18.59 27.97 -4.41
N GLU A 4 17.61 28.29 -5.26
CA GLU A 4 17.42 27.65 -6.58
C GLU A 4 17.94 28.47 -7.77
N ARG A 5 18.63 29.60 -7.52
CA ARG A 5 19.35 30.42 -8.53
C ARG A 5 18.58 30.76 -9.82
N ASN A 6 17.25 30.89 -9.76
CA ASN A 6 16.35 31.14 -10.91
C ASN A 6 16.31 30.02 -11.96
N LEU A 7 16.63 28.78 -11.56
CA LEU A 7 16.47 27.62 -12.43
C LEU A 7 14.99 27.25 -12.55
N THR A 8 14.61 26.77 -13.73
CA THR A 8 13.26 26.20 -13.92
C THR A 8 13.18 24.82 -13.26
N PRO A 9 11.98 24.36 -12.88
CA PRO A 9 11.81 23.03 -12.29
C PRO A 9 12.47 21.90 -13.09
N ASN A 10 12.39 21.95 -14.43
CA ASN A 10 13.00 20.94 -15.30
C ASN A 10 14.53 20.99 -15.26
N GLN A 11 15.13 22.18 -15.14
CA GLN A 11 16.59 22.32 -15.03
C GLN A 11 17.09 21.83 -13.67
N LEU A 12 16.33 22.07 -12.60
CA LEU A 12 16.62 21.51 -11.28
C LEU A 12 16.52 19.99 -11.30
N TRP A 13 15.55 19.44 -12.03
CA TRP A 13 15.38 18.00 -12.22
C TRP A 13 16.56 17.37 -12.95
N GLU A 14 16.97 17.92 -14.09
CA GLU A 14 18.14 17.43 -14.86
C GLU A 14 19.43 17.49 -14.04
N ILE A 15 19.65 18.57 -13.29
CA ILE A 15 20.80 18.69 -12.38
C ILE A 15 20.72 17.65 -11.26
N GLY A 16 19.53 17.44 -10.69
CA GLY A 16 19.28 16.41 -9.68
C GLY A 16 19.61 15.01 -10.21
N CYS A 17 19.17 14.68 -11.42
CA CYS A 17 19.49 13.39 -12.06
C CYS A 17 20.98 13.23 -12.34
N ALA A 18 21.66 14.27 -12.83
CA ALA A 18 23.08 14.23 -13.16
C ALA A 18 24.00 14.19 -11.92
N THR A 19 23.55 14.75 -10.79
CA THR A 19 24.30 14.79 -9.53
C THR A 19 23.90 13.67 -8.56
N SER A 20 22.85 12.91 -8.89
CA SER A 20 22.46 11.69 -8.22
C SER A 20 23.50 10.59 -8.46
N LEU A 21 24.67 10.74 -7.84
CA LEU A 21 25.57 9.63 -7.50
C LEU A 21 24.97 8.89 -6.30
N ILE A 22 23.75 8.41 -6.45
CA ILE A 22 23.08 7.62 -5.42
C ILE A 22 23.47 6.16 -5.69
N ASN A 23 24.48 5.68 -4.96
CA ASN A 23 24.42 4.29 -4.51
C ASN A 23 23.11 4.17 -3.73
N PRO A 24 22.12 3.41 -4.21
CA PRO A 24 20.82 3.35 -3.57
C PRO A 24 21.00 2.87 -2.13
N PRO A 25 20.54 3.64 -1.12
CA PRO A 25 20.33 3.05 0.19
C PRO A 25 19.19 2.03 0.07
N ASP A 26 19.39 0.85 0.67
CA ASP A 26 18.53 -0.35 0.58
C ASP A 26 17.05 -0.16 0.99
N ASN A 27 16.62 1.06 1.29
CA ASN A 27 15.29 1.33 1.80
C ASN A 27 14.93 2.81 1.64
N ILE A 28 14.24 3.17 0.54
CA ILE A 28 13.21 4.23 0.59
C ILE A 28 12.05 3.81 -0.33
N GLN A 29 10.94 3.40 0.29
CA GLN A 29 9.61 3.40 -0.30
C GLN A 29 9.19 4.83 -0.68
N GLY A 30 8.66 5.05 -1.89
CA GLY A 30 8.13 6.35 -2.27
C GLY A 30 7.58 6.45 -3.70
N GLN A 31 6.49 5.73 -3.95
CA GLN A 31 5.34 6.10 -4.81
C GLN A 31 5.55 6.72 -6.23
N TYR A 32 5.02 5.97 -7.19
CA TYR A 32 4.40 6.35 -8.48
C TYR A 32 5.28 6.99 -9.58
N ILE A 33 5.65 6.15 -10.55
CA ILE A 33 5.80 6.55 -11.95
C ILE A 33 5.04 5.53 -12.79
N SER A 34 4.03 5.99 -13.54
CA SER A 34 3.40 5.22 -14.61
C SER A 34 4.46 4.87 -15.64
N GLU A 35 5.00 3.66 -15.59
CA GLU A 35 5.95 3.18 -16.59
C GLU A 35 5.19 2.52 -17.73
N LEU A 36 4.99 3.34 -18.76
CA LEU A 36 4.88 3.00 -20.17
C LEU A 36 5.48 1.61 -20.48
N GLU A 37 4.65 0.68 -20.96
CA GLU A 37 5.07 -0.65 -21.42
C GLU A 37 6.18 -0.52 -22.47
N ASN A 38 7.42 -0.69 -22.02
CA ASN A 38 8.57 -0.85 -22.90
C ASN A 38 8.77 -2.36 -23.10
N PRO A 39 8.43 -2.93 -24.26
CA PRO A 39 8.34 -4.39 -24.46
C PRO A 39 9.68 -5.12 -24.41
N GLU A 40 10.81 -4.39 -24.31
CA GLU A 40 12.16 -4.95 -24.25
C GLU A 40 12.83 -4.82 -22.87
N MET A 41 12.14 -4.23 -21.88
CA MET A 41 12.66 -4.23 -20.50
C MET A 41 12.35 -5.60 -19.89
N GLU A 42 13.38 -6.44 -19.75
CA GLU A 42 13.28 -7.64 -18.91
C GLU A 42 12.71 -7.19 -17.56
N HIS A 43 11.47 -7.58 -17.29
CA HIS A 43 10.81 -7.26 -16.04
C HIS A 43 11.56 -8.03 -14.96
N ILE A 44 12.61 -7.44 -14.41
CA ILE A 44 13.22 -7.86 -13.15
C ILE A 44 12.20 -7.48 -12.06
N GLY A 45 11.05 -8.15 -12.11
CA GLY A 45 9.95 -7.93 -11.20
C GLY A 45 10.39 -8.35 -9.81
N ILE A 46 10.18 -7.47 -8.85
CA ILE A 46 10.26 -7.86 -7.44
C ILE A 46 9.12 -8.85 -7.22
N HIS A 47 9.46 -10.10 -6.89
CA HIS A 47 8.46 -11.10 -6.52
C HIS A 47 7.87 -10.71 -5.16
N VAL A 48 6.75 -9.98 -5.18
CA VAL A 48 6.02 -9.63 -3.97
C VAL A 48 5.41 -10.93 -3.41
N PRO A 49 5.78 -11.36 -2.20
CA PRO A 49 5.14 -12.51 -1.58
C PRO A 49 3.65 -12.22 -1.42
N GLN A 50 2.81 -13.19 -1.78
CA GLN A 50 1.38 -13.06 -1.56
C GLN A 50 1.11 -13.00 -0.05
N PRO A 51 0.44 -11.95 0.45
CA PRO A 51 0.09 -11.90 1.86
C PRO A 51 -0.91 -13.03 2.16
N HIS A 52 -0.65 -13.78 3.23
CA HIS A 52 -1.59 -14.77 3.72
C HIS A 52 -2.79 -14.07 4.34
N CYS A 53 -3.99 -14.33 3.83
CA CYS A 53 -5.23 -13.85 4.43
C CYS A 53 -5.49 -14.63 5.73
N PRO A 54 -5.63 -13.97 6.89
CA PRO A 54 -5.89 -14.68 8.14
C PRO A 54 -7.29 -15.31 8.18
N MET A 55 -8.24 -14.83 7.37
CA MET A 55 -9.61 -15.34 7.31
C MET A 55 -9.78 -16.35 6.18
N THR A 56 -10.64 -17.34 6.39
CA THR A 56 -11.10 -18.26 5.33
C THR A 56 -12.00 -17.52 4.33
N GLU A 57 -12.23 -18.14 3.17
CA GLU A 57 -13.13 -17.59 2.15
C GLU A 57 -14.57 -17.43 2.67
N GLU A 58 -15.04 -18.38 3.48
CA GLU A 58 -16.37 -18.38 4.12
C GLU A 58 -16.51 -17.23 5.14
N GLU A 59 -15.47 -17.01 5.95
CA GLU A 59 -15.42 -15.92 6.92
C GLU A 59 -15.40 -14.56 6.20
N MET A 60 -14.69 -14.47 5.08
CA MET A 60 -14.62 -13.27 4.25
C MET A 60 -15.96 -12.98 3.56
N GLU A 61 -16.63 -14.00 3.03
CA GLU A 61 -17.97 -13.86 2.45
C GLU A 61 -18.97 -13.35 3.49
N THR A 62 -18.91 -13.91 4.70
CA THR A 62 -19.74 -13.47 5.82
C THR A 62 -19.48 -12.01 6.18
N LEU A 63 -18.21 -11.59 6.21
CA LEU A 63 -17.83 -10.20 6.45
C LEU A 63 -18.43 -9.25 5.39
N HIS A 64 -18.39 -9.64 4.12
CA HIS A 64 -18.99 -8.87 3.03
C HIS A 64 -20.52 -8.77 3.11
N GLN A 65 -21.19 -9.79 3.63
CA GLN A 65 -22.64 -9.76 3.85
C GLN A 65 -23.04 -8.88 5.03
N LEU A 66 -22.20 -8.82 6.08
CA LEU A 66 -22.48 -8.08 7.30
C LEU A 66 -22.16 -6.59 7.18
N PHE A 67 -21.14 -6.22 6.40
CA PHE A 67 -20.64 -4.86 6.31
C PHE A 67 -20.67 -4.34 4.88
N ASP A 68 -21.55 -3.38 4.63
CA ASP A 68 -21.53 -2.58 3.40
C ASP A 68 -20.67 -1.31 3.63
N PRO A 69 -19.53 -1.15 2.93
CA PRO A 69 -18.67 0.02 3.08
C PRO A 69 -19.31 1.31 2.55
N LEU A 70 -20.40 1.22 1.77
CA LEU A 70 -21.11 2.37 1.20
C LEU A 70 -22.27 2.84 2.08
N THR A 71 -22.52 2.17 3.21
CA THR A 71 -23.57 2.57 4.13
C THR A 71 -23.26 3.96 4.72
N PRO A 72 -24.27 4.83 4.91
CA PRO A 72 -24.06 6.13 5.52
C PRO A 72 -23.43 6.00 6.90
N SER A 73 -22.33 6.72 7.13
CA SER A 73 -21.67 6.76 8.43
C SER A 73 -21.85 8.13 9.07
N LEU A 74 -21.98 8.16 10.40
CA LEU A 74 -22.06 9.41 11.17
C LEU A 74 -20.68 9.89 11.64
N SER A 75 -19.63 9.09 11.42
CA SER A 75 -18.29 9.34 11.95
C SER A 75 -17.19 9.21 10.87
N PHE A 76 -17.48 9.66 9.64
CA PHE A 76 -16.53 9.60 8.50
C PHE A 76 -15.93 8.20 8.25
N GLY A 77 -16.69 7.15 8.49
CA GLY A 77 -16.33 5.76 8.30
C GLY A 77 -15.64 5.13 9.50
N ALA A 78 -15.32 5.89 10.55
CA ALA A 78 -14.63 5.36 11.72
C ALA A 78 -15.51 4.42 12.56
N ASP A 79 -16.83 4.62 12.55
CA ASP A 79 -17.84 3.72 13.10
C ASP A 79 -17.88 2.38 12.33
N LEU A 80 -17.96 2.42 11.00
CA LEU A 80 -17.94 1.23 10.15
C LEU A 80 -16.61 0.46 10.29
N TYR A 81 -15.49 1.17 10.21
CA TYR A 81 -14.16 0.58 10.36
C TYR A 81 -13.99 -0.13 11.72
N ARG A 82 -14.39 0.53 12.82
CA ARG A 82 -14.31 -0.07 14.15
C ARG A 82 -15.17 -1.32 14.28
N ALA A 83 -16.38 -1.30 13.72
CA ALA A 83 -17.26 -2.46 13.75
C ALA A 83 -16.65 -3.65 12.98
N VAL A 84 -16.07 -3.41 11.80
CA VAL A 84 -15.36 -4.43 11.01
C VAL A 84 -14.16 -4.99 11.79
N VAL A 85 -13.31 -4.13 12.34
CA VAL A 85 -12.13 -4.57 13.10
C VAL A 85 -12.53 -5.41 14.31
N GLN A 86 -13.54 -4.99 15.07
CA GLN A 86 -14.03 -5.75 16.22
C GLN A 86 -14.58 -7.12 15.82
N TYR A 87 -15.30 -7.21 14.70
CA TYR A 87 -15.78 -8.48 14.18
C TYR A 87 -14.62 -9.40 13.79
N VAL A 88 -13.66 -8.89 13.00
CA VAL A 88 -12.51 -9.67 12.54
C VAL A 88 -11.65 -10.14 13.71
N ASP A 89 -11.42 -9.28 14.71
CA ASP A 89 -10.68 -9.62 15.92
C ASP A 89 -11.37 -10.75 16.70
N GLY A 90 -12.70 -10.73 16.80
CA GLY A 90 -13.48 -11.81 17.39
C GLY A 90 -13.38 -13.13 16.62
N VAL A 91 -13.47 -13.09 15.29
CA VAL A 91 -13.36 -14.28 14.42
C VAL A 91 -11.97 -14.91 14.50
N ILE A 92 -10.91 -14.09 14.50
CA ILE A 92 -9.53 -14.57 14.59
C ILE A 92 -9.20 -15.03 16.01
N GLY A 93 -9.63 -14.29 17.03
CA GLY A 93 -9.36 -14.55 18.45
C GLY A 93 -9.97 -15.85 18.98
N ASP A 94 -11.07 -16.32 18.38
CA ASP A 94 -11.71 -17.59 18.75
C ASP A 94 -10.99 -18.83 18.18
N ARG A 95 -9.98 -18.65 17.32
CA ARG A 95 -9.23 -19.79 16.76
C ARG A 95 -8.28 -20.34 17.82
N PRO A 96 -8.38 -21.63 18.19
CA PRO A 96 -7.40 -22.23 19.10
C PRO A 96 -6.02 -22.16 18.45
N GLU A 97 -5.02 -21.66 19.18
CA GLU A 97 -3.63 -21.71 18.73
C GLU A 97 -3.28 -23.17 18.43
N THR A 98 -3.15 -23.51 17.15
CA THR A 98 -2.66 -24.83 16.78
C THR A 98 -1.17 -24.87 17.10
N CYS A 99 -0.83 -25.39 18.28
CA CYS A 99 0.53 -25.84 18.59
C CYS A 99 0.96 -26.85 17.52
N GLN A 100 1.93 -26.47 16.69
CA GLN A 100 2.77 -27.40 15.93
C GLN A 100 4.21 -27.28 16.43
#